data_AF-U5S441-F1
#
_entry.id   AF-U5S441-F1
#
_cell.length_a   1.000
_cell.length_b   1.000
_cell.length_c   1.000
_cell.angle_alpha   90.00
_cell.angle_beta   90.00
_cell.angle_gamma   90.00
#
_symmetry.space_group_name_H-M   'P 1'
#
loop_
_entity.id
_entity.type
_entity.pdbx_description
1 polymer ?
#
loop_
_entity_poly.entity_id
_entity_poly.type
_entity_poly.pdbx_seq_one_letter_code
_entity_poly.pdbx_strand_id
1 'polypeptide(L)'
;LPVTNPIDAGFVKFCETCGICAETCPVGAIQERGIDRSWDNNCGQSWADDKQAGGSKVMYNIPGYKGWRCNLFSCAFTPCASACKSNCPFNAIGDGSFVHSIVKSTVATSPIFNSFFTSMEGVLHYGKQDKDPASWWNSPDEWFIYGTHPNLLRQ
;
A
#
# COMPACT_ATOMS: atom_id res chain seq x y z
N LEU A 1 -24.46 1.88 18.96
CA LEU A 1 -23.59 0.69 18.88
C LEU A 1 -22.34 0.96 19.70
N PRO A 2 -21.75 -0.04 20.38
CA PRO A 2 -20.51 0.13 21.13
C PRO A 2 -19.34 0.50 20.20
N VAL A 3 -18.44 1.35 20.68
CA VAL A 3 -17.25 1.80 19.94
C VAL A 3 -16.11 0.81 20.18
N THR A 4 -15.44 0.36 19.11
CA THR A 4 -14.27 -0.50 19.19
C THR A 4 -12.99 0.32 19.29
N ASN A 5 -11.95 -0.23 19.94
CA ASN A 5 -10.65 0.42 20.04
C ASN A 5 -9.89 0.42 18.70
N PRO A 6 -9.00 1.40 18.46
CA PRO A 6 -8.03 1.35 17.37
C PRO A 6 -7.07 0.15 17.49
N ILE A 7 -6.49 -0.26 16.35
CA ILE A 7 -5.53 -1.38 16.26
C ILE A 7 -4.16 -0.84 15.87
N ASP A 8 -3.10 -1.35 16.51
CA ASP A 8 -1.72 -1.23 16.04
C ASP A 8 -1.11 -2.64 15.89
N ALA A 9 -0.84 -3.03 14.65
CA ALA A 9 -0.20 -4.31 14.31
C ALA A 9 1.22 -4.13 13.75
N GLY A 10 1.84 -2.96 13.95
CA GLY A 10 3.21 -2.68 13.49
C GLY A 10 3.34 -2.24 12.03
N PHE A 11 2.23 -1.98 11.32
CA PHE A 11 2.24 -1.53 9.92
C PHE A 11 3.10 -0.29 9.69
N VAL A 12 3.05 0.66 10.63
CA VAL A 12 3.82 1.91 10.54
C VAL A 12 5.32 1.62 10.52
N LYS A 13 5.82 0.81 11.47
CA LYS A 13 7.25 0.45 11.56
C LYS A 13 7.73 -0.32 10.33
N PHE A 14 6.87 -1.13 9.73
CA PHE A 14 7.18 -1.82 8.47
C PHE A 14 7.36 -0.82 7.33
N CYS A 15 6.40 0.08 7.15
CA CYS A 15 6.39 1.04 6.05
C CYS A 15 7.55 2.04 6.11
N GLU A 16 8.09 2.34 7.29
CA GLU A 16 9.30 3.17 7.47
C GLU A 16 10.51 2.63 6.70
N THR A 17 10.57 1.33 6.43
CA THR A 17 11.74 0.66 5.81
C THR A 17 11.43 -0.07 4.50
N CYS A 18 10.15 -0.41 4.27
CA CYS A 18 9.74 -1.22 3.12
C CYS A 18 9.80 -0.47 1.78
N GLY A 19 9.05 0.63 1.61
CA GLY A 19 9.12 1.49 0.42
C GLY A 19 8.67 0.90 -0.93
N ILE A 20 8.30 -0.38 -1.04
CA ILE A 20 7.94 -1.04 -2.32
C ILE A 20 6.85 -0.27 -3.09
N CYS A 21 5.84 0.22 -2.38
CA CYS A 21 4.75 0.98 -3.00
C CYS A 21 5.23 2.27 -3.68
N ALA A 22 6.29 2.91 -3.16
CA ALA A 22 6.90 4.07 -3.76
C ALA A 22 7.74 3.70 -4.98
N GLU A 23 8.57 2.65 -4.87
CA GLU A 23 9.46 2.18 -5.93
C GLU A 23 8.69 1.68 -7.15
N THR A 24 7.55 1.00 -6.95
CA THR A 24 6.74 0.49 -8.05
C THR A 24 5.80 1.53 -8.66
N CYS A 25 5.67 2.72 -8.06
CA CYS A 25 4.72 3.73 -8.49
C CYS A 25 5.19 4.34 -9.82
N PRO A 26 4.47 4.15 -10.94
CA PRO A 26 4.93 4.60 -12.26
C PRO A 26 4.94 6.13 -12.41
N VAL A 27 4.33 6.85 -11.47
CA VAL A 27 4.16 8.31 -11.49
C VAL A 27 4.89 9.01 -10.35
N GLY A 28 5.63 8.27 -9.51
CA GLY A 28 6.30 8.85 -8.35
C GLY A 28 5.35 9.60 -7.41
N ALA A 29 4.09 9.15 -7.30
CA ALA A 29 3.09 9.84 -6.47
C ALA A 29 3.29 9.59 -4.97
N ILE A 30 3.99 8.51 -4.60
CA ILE A 30 4.23 8.14 -3.21
C ILE A 30 5.66 8.53 -2.84
N GLN A 31 5.85 9.06 -1.63
CA GLN A 31 7.17 9.46 -1.14
C GLN A 31 8.13 8.27 -1.12
N GLU A 32 9.39 8.52 -1.47
CA GLU A 32 10.43 7.50 -1.49
C GLU A 32 10.67 6.87 -0.11
N ARG A 33 11.27 5.69 -0.13
CA ARG A 33 11.69 4.96 1.08
C ARG A 33 12.57 5.85 1.96
N GLY A 34 12.33 5.81 3.27
CA GLY A 34 13.12 6.57 4.25
C GLY A 34 12.68 8.03 4.43
N ILE A 35 11.68 8.50 3.67
CA ILE A 35 11.05 9.79 3.96
C ILE A 35 10.10 9.65 5.15
N ASP A 36 10.26 10.52 6.14
CA ASP A 36 9.43 10.52 7.34
C ASP A 36 8.01 11.05 7.08
N ARG A 37 7.07 10.57 7.92
CA ARG A 37 5.69 11.06 7.93
C ARG A 37 5.64 12.54 8.33
N SER A 38 4.80 13.30 7.63
CA SER A 38 4.62 14.73 7.86
C SER A 38 3.23 15.07 8.40
N TRP A 39 3.16 16.13 9.20
CA TRP A 39 1.91 16.80 9.60
C TRP A 39 1.36 17.72 8.50
N ASP A 40 2.23 18.15 7.59
CA ASP A 40 1.90 18.98 6.44
C ASP A 40 1.56 18.12 5.21
N ASN A 41 1.05 18.72 4.14
CA ASN A 41 0.63 18.04 2.92
C ASN A 41 1.80 17.41 2.13
N ASN A 42 3.04 17.86 2.35
CA ASN A 42 4.30 17.39 1.76
C ASN A 42 4.23 16.98 0.27
N CYS A 43 3.43 17.68 -0.52
CA CYS A 43 3.19 17.40 -1.95
C CYS A 43 3.39 18.65 -2.83
N GLY A 44 4.08 19.67 -2.30
CA GLY A 44 4.27 20.96 -2.99
C GLY A 44 2.98 21.78 -3.13
N GLN A 45 1.92 21.41 -2.39
CA GLN A 45 0.66 22.15 -2.34
C GLN A 45 0.76 23.26 -1.29
N SER A 46 0.14 24.41 -1.53
CA SER A 46 -0.04 25.46 -0.53
C SER A 46 -1.52 25.63 -0.27
N TRP A 47 -1.97 25.34 0.95
CA TRP A 47 -3.39 25.47 1.31
C TRP A 47 -3.91 26.91 1.24
N ALA A 48 -3.02 27.91 1.22
CA ALA A 48 -3.40 29.30 0.97
C ALA A 48 -3.85 29.56 -0.49
N ASP A 49 -3.49 28.70 -1.44
CA ASP A 49 -3.87 28.77 -2.87
C ASP A 49 -5.04 27.82 -3.20
N ASP A 50 -5.76 27.32 -2.19
CA ASP A 50 -6.92 26.45 -2.40
C ASP A 50 -8.10 27.23 -3.00
N LYS A 51 -8.80 26.65 -3.97
CA LYS A 51 -9.98 27.25 -4.62
C LYS A 51 -11.09 27.60 -3.63
N GLN A 52 -11.29 26.84 -2.55
CA GLN A 52 -12.28 27.15 -1.53
C GLN A 52 -11.86 28.35 -0.66
N ALA A 53 -10.56 28.64 -0.59
CA ALA A 53 -9.99 29.82 0.05
C ALA A 53 -9.80 31.02 -0.91
N GLY A 54 -10.31 30.93 -2.15
CA GLY A 54 -10.17 31.98 -3.16
C GLY A 54 -8.89 31.91 -4.01
N GLY A 55 -8.13 30.82 -3.89
CA GLY A 55 -6.95 30.54 -4.72
C GLY A 55 -7.28 29.90 -6.07
N SER A 56 -6.24 29.42 -6.75
CA SER A 56 -6.30 28.94 -8.14
C SER A 56 -6.31 27.41 -8.28
N LYS A 57 -5.92 26.67 -7.24
CA LYS A 57 -5.67 25.22 -7.29
C LYS A 57 -6.64 24.46 -6.40
N VAL A 58 -6.96 23.22 -6.76
CA VAL A 58 -7.71 22.31 -5.87
C VAL A 58 -6.70 21.54 -5.02
N MET A 59 -6.85 21.57 -3.69
CA MET A 59 -6.02 20.79 -2.78
C MET A 59 -6.57 19.37 -2.58
N TYR A 60 -5.69 18.40 -2.40
CA TYR A 60 -6.07 16.97 -2.29
C TYR A 60 -5.47 16.26 -1.07
N ASN A 61 -4.47 16.85 -0.40
CA ASN A 61 -3.88 16.32 0.83
C ASN A 61 -4.17 17.24 2.01
N ILE A 62 -5.02 16.79 2.93
CA ILE A 62 -5.42 17.54 4.12
C ILE A 62 -4.31 17.46 5.19
N PRO A 63 -3.76 18.59 5.67
CA PRO A 63 -2.77 18.61 6.74
C PRO A 63 -3.45 18.36 8.10
N GLY A 64 -2.66 18.28 9.19
CA GLY A 64 -3.20 18.17 10.55
C GLY A 64 -3.29 16.75 11.10
N TYR A 65 -2.85 15.75 10.33
CA TYR A 65 -2.58 14.40 10.83
C TYR A 65 -1.23 13.91 10.32
N LYS A 66 -0.52 13.10 11.12
CA LYS A 66 0.81 12.59 10.76
C LYS A 66 0.67 11.42 9.79
N GLY A 67 1.17 11.56 8.56
CA GLY A 67 1.12 10.49 7.56
C GLY A 67 2.15 10.67 6.45
N TRP A 68 2.37 9.60 5.67
CA TRP A 68 3.04 9.69 4.39
C TRP A 68 2.08 10.31 3.39
N ARG A 69 2.58 11.25 2.59
CA ARG A 69 1.75 12.06 1.70
C ARG A 69 1.85 11.57 0.27
N CYS A 70 0.72 11.22 -0.31
CA CYS A 70 0.64 10.77 -1.69
C CYS A 70 0.16 11.94 -2.55
N ASN A 71 0.87 12.26 -3.63
CA ASN A 71 0.40 13.21 -4.63
C ASN A 71 -0.78 12.60 -5.40
N LEU A 72 -1.98 12.81 -4.86
CA LEU A 72 -3.24 12.31 -5.40
C LEU A 72 -3.54 12.84 -6.80
N PHE A 73 -3.02 14.02 -7.18
CA PHE A 73 -3.18 14.54 -8.53
C PHE A 73 -2.43 13.67 -9.54
N SER A 74 -1.15 13.38 -9.28
CA SER A 74 -0.38 12.46 -10.14
C SER A 74 -0.95 11.04 -10.13
N CYS A 75 -1.52 10.60 -9.00
CA CYS A 75 -2.10 9.27 -8.83
C CYS A 75 -3.44 9.07 -9.56
N ALA A 76 -4.39 9.99 -9.38
CA ALA A 76 -5.79 9.80 -9.78
C ALA A 76 -6.00 9.80 -11.30
N PHE A 77 -5.16 10.52 -12.05
CA PHE A 77 -5.33 10.70 -13.49
C PHE A 77 -4.42 9.78 -14.32
N THR A 78 -3.69 8.87 -13.68
CA THR A 78 -2.81 7.93 -14.38
C THR A 78 -3.29 6.50 -14.19
N PRO A 79 -3.44 5.71 -15.28
CA PRO A 79 -3.75 4.28 -15.18
C PRO A 79 -2.53 3.51 -14.64
N CYS A 80 -2.31 3.57 -13.33
CA CYS A 80 -1.24 2.85 -12.63
C CYS A 80 -1.66 1.44 -12.17
N ALA A 81 -2.85 0.98 -12.59
CA ALA A 81 -3.43 -0.34 -12.29
C ALA A 81 -3.36 -0.74 -10.80
N SER A 82 -3.39 0.25 -9.88
CA SER A 82 -3.19 0.04 -8.45
C SER A 82 -1.88 -0.68 -8.10
N ALA A 83 -0.79 -0.45 -8.82
CA ALA A 83 0.50 -1.11 -8.62
C ALA A 83 0.97 -1.09 -7.15
N CYS A 84 0.74 0.01 -6.43
CA CYS A 84 1.06 0.11 -5.00
C CYS A 84 0.29 -0.89 -4.12
N LYS A 85 -0.95 -1.24 -4.48
CA LYS A 85 -1.74 -2.27 -3.81
C LYS A 85 -1.26 -3.66 -4.25
N SER A 86 -1.12 -3.89 -5.55
CA SER A 86 -0.82 -5.22 -6.07
C SER A 86 0.55 -5.75 -5.60
N ASN A 87 1.54 -4.87 -5.42
CA ASN A 87 2.89 -5.21 -4.93
C ASN A 87 3.04 -5.06 -3.40
N CYS A 88 1.97 -4.77 -2.66
CA CYS A 88 2.06 -4.64 -1.21
C CYS A 88 2.24 -6.03 -0.58
N PRO A 89 3.27 -6.28 0.24
CA PRO A 89 3.48 -7.58 0.88
C PRO A 89 2.29 -8.05 1.74
N PHE A 90 1.48 -7.12 2.23
CA PHE A 90 0.27 -7.41 3.02
C PHE A 90 -0.95 -7.84 2.19
N ASN A 91 -0.90 -7.74 0.85
CA ASN A 91 -2.00 -8.17 -0.02
C ASN A 91 -1.82 -9.60 -0.56
N ALA A 92 -0.74 -10.28 -0.20
CA ALA A 92 -0.55 -11.66 -0.60
C ALA A 92 -1.52 -12.60 0.14
N ILE A 93 -2.01 -13.62 -0.56
CA ILE A 93 -2.92 -14.63 0.01
C ILE A 93 -2.20 -15.39 1.14
N GLY A 94 -2.95 -15.79 2.18
CA GLY A 94 -2.41 -16.41 3.41
C GLY A 94 -1.50 -17.63 3.19
N ASP A 95 -1.71 -18.38 2.10
CA ASP A 95 -0.93 -19.57 1.75
C ASP A 95 0.08 -19.29 0.63
N GLY A 96 -0.06 -18.12 -0.03
CA GLY A 96 0.76 -17.70 -1.16
C GLY A 96 1.99 -16.90 -0.75
N SER A 97 2.11 -16.46 0.51
CA SER A 97 3.26 -15.68 0.95
C SER A 97 3.70 -16.02 2.38
N PHE A 98 5.00 -16.28 2.51
CA PHE A 98 5.70 -16.46 3.78
C PHE A 98 5.58 -15.23 4.71
N VAL A 99 5.23 -14.06 4.14
CA VAL A 99 4.96 -12.82 4.87
C VAL A 99 3.75 -13.01 5.79
N HIS A 100 2.67 -13.65 5.37
CA HIS A 100 1.45 -13.70 6.20
C HIS A 100 1.62 -14.48 7.51
N SER A 101 2.48 -15.51 7.54
CA SER A 101 2.77 -16.32 8.75
C SER A 101 3.86 -15.70 9.63
N ILE A 102 4.90 -15.11 9.04
CA ILE A 102 6.05 -14.57 9.78
C ILE A 102 5.88 -13.09 10.14
N VAL A 103 5.35 -12.26 9.24
CA VAL A 103 5.21 -10.82 9.48
C VAL A 103 4.14 -10.49 10.53
N LYS A 104 3.03 -11.24 10.60
CA LYS A 104 2.01 -11.05 11.65
C LYS A 104 2.57 -11.17 13.08
N SER A 105 3.65 -11.93 13.28
CA SER A 105 4.28 -12.13 14.61
C SER A 105 5.57 -11.34 14.81
N THR A 106 6.32 -11.00 13.76
CA THR A 106 7.69 -10.47 13.88
C THR A 106 7.88 -9.01 13.46
N VAL A 107 7.01 -8.43 12.63
CA VAL A 107 7.23 -7.05 12.14
C VAL A 107 7.02 -5.99 13.22
N ALA A 108 6.19 -6.29 14.22
CA ALA A 108 6.05 -5.41 15.38
C ALA A 108 7.29 -5.47 16.31
N THR A 109 8.04 -6.58 16.32
CA THR A 109 9.06 -6.90 17.33
C THR A 109 10.49 -6.90 16.82
N SER A 110 10.73 -7.13 15.51
CA SER A 110 12.07 -7.27 14.94
C SER A 110 12.21 -6.59 13.57
N PRO A 111 12.37 -5.25 13.54
CA PRO A 111 12.50 -4.46 12.30
C PRO A 111 13.72 -4.84 11.44
N ILE A 112 14.68 -5.59 12.00
CA ILE A 112 15.92 -6.00 11.33
C ILE A 112 15.67 -6.91 10.11
N PHE A 113 14.53 -7.60 10.05
CA PHE A 113 14.17 -8.46 8.92
C PHE A 113 13.33 -7.75 7.85
N ASN A 114 12.98 -6.46 8.03
CA ASN A 114 12.14 -5.76 7.06
C ASN A 114 12.79 -5.71 5.67
N SER A 115 14.09 -5.44 5.60
CA SER A 115 14.84 -5.47 4.33
C SER A 115 14.84 -6.85 3.67
N PHE A 116 14.92 -7.93 4.46
CA PHE A 116 14.83 -9.31 3.95
C PHE A 116 13.45 -9.60 3.34
N PHE A 117 12.36 -9.20 4.02
CA PHE A 117 11.00 -9.38 3.48
C PHE A 117 10.74 -8.53 2.23
N THR A 118 11.29 -7.31 2.19
CA THR A 118 11.24 -6.47 1.00
C THR A 118 11.97 -7.12 -0.18
N SER A 119 13.17 -7.66 0.03
CA SER A 119 13.92 -8.38 -1.00
C SER A 119 13.21 -9.65 -1.46
N MET A 120 12.54 -10.38 -0.55
CA MET A 120 11.74 -11.55 -0.92
C MET A 120 10.56 -11.19 -1.80
N GLU A 121 9.85 -10.08 -1.55
CA GLU A 121 8.80 -9.63 -2.49
C GLU A 121 9.42 -9.28 -3.85
N GLY A 122 10.53 -8.53 -3.85
CA GLY A 122 11.26 -8.21 -5.09
C GLY A 122 11.70 -9.43 -5.92
N VAL A 123 11.81 -10.63 -5.31
CA VAL A 123 12.16 -11.89 -5.98
C VAL A 123 10.93 -12.74 -6.31
N LEU A 124 9.95 -12.80 -5.41
CA LEU A 124 8.79 -13.69 -5.53
C LEU A 124 7.65 -13.07 -6.36
N HIS A 125 7.68 -11.75 -6.56
CA HIS A 125 6.77 -11.03 -7.46
C HIS A 125 5.29 -11.33 -7.16
N TYR A 126 4.94 -11.45 -5.89
CA TYR A 126 3.58 -11.75 -5.49
C TYR A 126 2.68 -10.56 -5.81
N GLY A 127 1.85 -10.72 -6.85
CA GLY A 127 0.91 -9.69 -7.28
C GLY A 127 1.48 -8.68 -8.28
N LYS A 128 2.70 -8.89 -8.81
CA LYS A 128 3.10 -8.17 -10.03
C LYS A 128 2.19 -8.54 -11.19
N GLN A 129 1.97 -7.58 -12.07
CA GLN A 129 1.25 -7.77 -13.34
C GLN A 129 2.12 -8.47 -14.40
N ASP A 130 3.04 -9.36 -13.97
CA ASP A 130 3.91 -10.13 -14.85
C ASP A 130 3.26 -11.42 -15.35
N LYS A 131 2.17 -11.86 -14.70
CA LYS A 131 1.27 -12.89 -15.23
C LYS A 131 0.44 -12.34 -16.37
N ASP A 132 0.24 -13.16 -17.40
CA ASP A 132 -0.71 -12.84 -18.48
C ASP A 132 -2.11 -12.61 -17.88
N PRO A 133 -2.70 -11.41 -18.01
CA PRO A 133 -4.03 -11.13 -17.47
C PRO A 133 -5.11 -12.07 -18.01
N ALA A 134 -4.93 -12.62 -19.22
CA ALA A 134 -5.87 -13.55 -19.82
C ALA A 134 -5.87 -14.93 -19.13
N SER A 135 -4.76 -15.32 -18.47
CA SER A 135 -4.61 -16.63 -17.85
C SER A 135 -5.63 -16.92 -16.76
N TRP A 136 -6.07 -15.89 -16.02
CA TRP A 136 -7.09 -16.02 -14.98
C TRP A 136 -8.45 -16.44 -15.55
N TRP A 137 -8.80 -15.95 -16.75
CA TRP A 137 -10.05 -16.31 -17.43
C TRP A 137 -10.08 -17.77 -17.90
N ASN A 138 -8.91 -18.41 -18.00
CA ASN A 138 -8.79 -19.81 -18.40
C ASN A 138 -8.75 -20.76 -17.18
N SER A 139 -8.96 -20.24 -15.97
CA SER A 139 -8.84 -20.98 -14.70
C SER A 139 -10.15 -20.88 -13.89
N PRO A 140 -11.26 -21.48 -14.36
CA PRO A 140 -12.56 -21.36 -13.71
C PRO A 140 -12.60 -21.91 -12.28
N ASP A 141 -11.70 -22.82 -11.92
CA ASP A 141 -11.54 -23.32 -10.55
C ASP A 141 -11.10 -22.24 -9.56
N GLU A 142 -10.49 -21.14 -10.05
CA GLU A 142 -10.11 -19.97 -9.24
C GLU A 142 -11.24 -18.94 -9.10
N TRP A 143 -12.40 -19.16 -9.74
CA TRP A 143 -13.53 -18.23 -9.71
C TRP A 143 -14.40 -18.47 -8.49
N PHE A 144 -13.90 -18.06 -7.33
CA PHE A 144 -14.62 -18.21 -6.08
C PHE A 144 -15.86 -17.30 -6.01
N ILE A 145 -16.85 -17.71 -5.20
CA ILE A 145 -18.06 -16.93 -4.96
C ILE A 145 -17.66 -15.56 -4.41
N TYR A 146 -18.14 -14.49 -5.05
CA TYR A 146 -17.76 -13.09 -4.77
C TYR A 146 -16.24 -12.79 -4.85
N GLY A 147 -15.46 -13.63 -5.54
CA GLY A 147 -13.99 -13.49 -5.61
C GLY A 147 -13.29 -13.74 -4.27
N THR A 148 -13.94 -14.40 -3.33
CA THR A 148 -13.40 -14.64 -1.98
C THR A 148 -12.72 -15.99 -1.88
N HIS A 149 -11.39 -16.00 -1.71
CA HIS A 149 -10.62 -17.23 -1.61
C HIS A 149 -11.04 -18.06 -0.36
N PRO A 150 -11.42 -19.34 -0.50
CA PRO A 150 -11.92 -20.16 0.61
C PRO A 150 -10.97 -20.27 1.80
N ASN A 151 -9.65 -20.28 1.54
CA ASN A 151 -8.66 -20.36 2.63
C ASN A 151 -8.59 -19.08 3.48
N LEU A 152 -9.12 -17.94 3.00
CA LEU A 152 -9.22 -16.71 3.80
C LEU A 152 -10.45 -16.69 4.71
N LEU A 153 -11.41 -17.59 4.50
CA LEU A 153 -12.64 -17.69 5.29
C LEU A 153 -12.52 -18.64 6.48
N ARG A 154 -11.49 -19.50 6.47
CA ARG A 154 -11.13 -20.36 7.61
C ARG A 154 -10.21 -19.57 8.55
N GLN A 155 -10.74 -18.54 9.19
CA GLN A 155 -10.03 -17.78 10.23
C GLN A 155 -10.46 -18.26 11.61
#